data_AF-A0A2V8E161-F1
#
_entry.id   AF-A0A2V8E161-F1
#
_cell.length_a   1.000
_cell.length_b   1.000
_cell.length_c   1.000
_cell.angle_alpha   90.00
_cell.angle_beta   90.00
_cell.angle_gamma   90.00
#
_symmetry.space_group_name_H-M   'P 1'
#
loop_
_entity.id
_entity.type
_entity.pdbx_description
1 polymer ?
#
loop_
_entity_poly.entity_id
_entity_poly.type
_entity_poly.pdbx_seq_one_letter_code
_entity_poly.pdbx_strand_id
1 'polypeptide(L)'
;MSDEAFAMISPNGELMTPRALPRRCTAAAFANDAGGCQGLDIRDLGPRVTLLVGTSHSRYNVTPVQAGDSLVIISGGRFFPEPTEVRLAGSTFGGSLLRQGWIGIGMCLEIHSATGPVLTSRVRSITAVPVN
;
A
#
# COMPACT_ATOMS: atom_id res chain seq x y z
N MET A 1 -21.05 -24.46 28.29
CA MET A 1 -20.81 -23.45 29.35
C MET A 1 -19.52 -22.74 29.00
N SER A 2 -19.42 -21.44 28.71
CA SER A 2 -20.39 -20.36 28.51
C SER A 2 -19.55 -19.28 27.83
N ASP A 3 -20.01 -18.81 26.67
CA ASP A 3 -19.47 -17.65 25.95
C ASP A 3 -20.07 -16.41 26.61
N GLU A 4 -19.27 -15.56 27.27
CA GLU A 4 -19.74 -14.29 27.82
C GLU A 4 -19.03 -13.12 27.11
N ALA A 5 -19.61 -12.74 25.96
CA ALA A 5 -19.40 -11.43 25.37
C ALA A 5 -20.17 -10.40 26.20
N PHE A 6 -19.42 -9.61 26.99
CA PHE A 6 -19.95 -8.52 27.80
C PHE A 6 -20.45 -7.39 26.89
N ALA A 7 -21.75 -7.35 26.62
CA ALA A 7 -22.39 -6.28 25.87
C ALA A 7 -22.54 -5.04 26.78
N MET A 8 -21.78 -3.99 26.49
CA MET A 8 -21.96 -2.66 27.07
C MET A 8 -23.16 -1.97 26.40
N ILE A 9 -24.28 -1.86 27.12
CA ILE A 9 -25.53 -1.21 26.66
C ILE A 9 -25.54 0.24 27.16
N SER A 10 -25.85 1.19 26.27
CA SER A 10 -26.09 2.62 26.57
C SER A 10 -27.44 2.82 27.29
N PRO A 11 -27.59 3.77 28.24
CA PRO A 11 -28.78 3.89 29.10
C PRO A 11 -30.09 4.30 28.40
N ASN A 12 -30.10 4.55 27.08
CA ASN A 12 -31.28 5.08 26.38
C ASN A 12 -31.94 4.13 25.36
N GLY A 13 -31.59 2.84 25.31
CA GLY A 13 -32.34 1.84 24.52
C GLY A 13 -32.35 2.03 23.00
N GLU A 14 -31.69 3.06 22.48
CA GLU A 14 -31.53 3.28 21.05
C GLU A 14 -30.35 2.44 20.55
N LEU A 15 -30.62 1.56 19.59
CA LEU A 15 -29.59 0.92 18.80
C LEU A 15 -28.72 2.03 18.21
N MET A 16 -27.49 2.19 18.71
CA MET A 16 -26.47 3.02 18.06
C MET A 16 -26.22 2.38 16.70
N THR A 17 -27.00 2.81 15.71
CA THR A 17 -26.78 2.45 14.32
C THR A 17 -25.39 2.98 14.00
N PRO A 18 -24.39 2.12 13.68
CA PRO A 18 -23.05 2.59 13.41
C PRO A 18 -23.17 3.59 12.26
N ARG A 19 -22.83 4.85 12.55
CA ARG A 19 -22.86 5.94 11.59
C ARG A 19 -22.14 5.44 10.35
N ALA A 20 -22.89 5.21 9.27
CA ALA A 20 -22.37 4.65 8.02
C ALA A 20 -21.43 5.68 7.40
N LEU A 21 -20.19 5.68 7.87
CA LEU A 21 -19.12 6.45 7.28
C LEU A 21 -18.92 5.91 5.87
N PRO A 22 -18.64 6.78 4.88
CA PRO A 22 -18.31 6.32 3.54
C PRO A 22 -17.18 5.28 3.66
N ARG A 23 -17.35 4.13 2.98
CA ARG A 23 -16.52 2.91 3.07
C ARG A 23 -15.01 3.13 2.87
N ARG A 24 -14.60 4.33 2.47
CA ARG A 24 -13.21 4.75 2.22
C ARG A 24 -12.48 5.35 3.45
N CYS A 25 -13.15 5.47 4.59
CA CYS A 25 -12.63 6.26 5.73
C CYS A 25 -12.27 5.45 6.99
N THR A 26 -12.52 4.14 7.05
CA THR A 26 -12.16 3.32 8.21
C THR A 26 -11.04 2.33 7.89
N ALA A 27 -10.10 2.18 8.82
CA ALA A 27 -9.01 1.20 8.72
C ALA A 27 -9.53 -0.23 8.48
N ALA A 28 -10.68 -0.58 9.07
CA ALA A 28 -11.34 -1.86 8.85
C ALA A 28 -11.84 -2.03 7.40
N ALA A 29 -12.40 -0.98 6.80
CA ALA A 29 -12.84 -1.03 5.40
C ALA A 29 -11.65 -1.02 4.44
N PHE A 30 -10.57 -0.32 4.78
CA PHE A 30 -9.31 -0.39 4.06
C PHE A 30 -8.69 -1.78 4.10
N ALA A 31 -8.68 -2.45 5.26
CA ALA A 31 -8.20 -3.82 5.39
C ALA A 31 -9.06 -4.80 4.57
N ASN A 32 -10.38 -4.57 4.51
CA ASN A 32 -11.30 -5.41 3.74
C ASN A 32 -11.14 -5.19 2.21
N ASP A 33 -11.04 -3.94 1.76
CA ASP A 33 -10.78 -3.61 0.35
C ASP A 33 -9.37 -4.05 -0.07
N ALA A 34 -8.34 -3.82 0.77
CA ALA A 34 -6.98 -4.25 0.51
C ALA A 34 -6.80 -5.77 0.60
N GLY A 35 -7.65 -6.47 1.36
CA GLY A 35 -7.66 -7.93 1.47
C GLY A 35 -8.07 -8.64 0.17
N GLY A 36 -8.84 -7.96 -0.69
CA GLY A 36 -9.18 -8.42 -2.05
C GLY A 36 -8.23 -7.93 -3.14
N CYS A 37 -7.31 -7.01 -2.83
CA CYS A 37 -6.41 -6.42 -3.83
C CYS A 37 -5.16 -7.28 -4.01
N GLN A 38 -4.93 -7.73 -5.24
CA GLN A 38 -3.67 -8.38 -5.60
C GLN A 38 -2.51 -7.41 -5.38
N GLY A 39 -1.48 -7.86 -4.66
CA GLY A 39 -0.34 -7.04 -4.28
C GLY A 39 0.72 -7.87 -3.59
N LEU A 40 1.79 -7.21 -3.15
CA LEU A 40 2.91 -7.84 -2.47
C LEU A 40 3.53 -6.90 -1.44
N ASP A 41 4.22 -7.48 -0.45
CA ASP A 41 5.03 -6.73 0.50
C ASP A 41 6.46 -6.61 -0.02
N ILE A 42 6.98 -5.39 -0.11
CA ILE A 42 8.36 -5.16 -0.54
C ILE A 42 9.36 -5.78 0.44
N ARG A 43 8.99 -5.90 1.72
CA ARG A 43 9.86 -6.41 2.79
C ARG A 43 10.07 -7.92 2.68
N ASP A 44 9.13 -8.61 2.05
CA ASP A 44 9.24 -10.05 1.75
C ASP A 44 10.15 -10.31 0.55
N LEU A 45 10.52 -9.26 -0.19
CA LEU A 45 11.37 -9.36 -1.37
C LEU A 45 12.82 -9.04 -1.04
N GLY A 46 13.72 -9.87 -1.55
CA GLY A 46 15.15 -9.63 -1.48
C GLY A 46 15.65 -8.74 -2.63
N PRO A 47 16.90 -8.25 -2.54
CA PRO A 47 17.52 -7.43 -3.57
C PRO A 47 17.72 -8.15 -4.92
N ARG A 48 17.46 -9.47 -4.96
CA ARG A 48 17.51 -10.30 -6.16
C ARG A 48 16.22 -10.27 -6.99
N VAL A 49 15.24 -9.47 -6.60
CA VAL A 49 13.96 -9.34 -7.32
C VAL A 49 13.71 -7.88 -7.66
N THR A 50 13.49 -7.60 -8.94
CA THR A 50 12.98 -6.30 -9.40
C THR A 50 11.49 -6.42 -9.65
N LEU A 51 10.75 -5.42 -9.21
CA LEU A 51 9.33 -5.28 -9.48
C LEU A 51 9.12 -4.32 -10.65
N LEU A 52 8.43 -4.81 -11.67
CA LEU A 52 7.92 -3.99 -12.76
C LEU A 52 6.50 -3.54 -12.37
N VAL A 53 6.40 -2.29 -11.91
CA VAL A 53 5.14 -1.67 -11.52
C VAL A 53 4.61 -0.84 -12.67
N GLY A 54 3.54 -1.30 -13.29
CA GLY A 54 2.78 -0.54 -14.28
C GLY A 54 1.75 0.32 -13.59
N THR A 55 1.86 1.64 -13.72
CA THR A 55 0.83 2.60 -13.30
C THR A 55 0.05 3.10 -14.52
N SER A 56 -1.01 3.88 -14.30
CA SER A 56 -1.89 4.34 -15.40
C SER A 56 -1.16 5.17 -16.47
N HIS A 57 -0.04 5.81 -16.12
CA HIS A 57 0.69 6.69 -17.04
C HIS A 57 2.18 6.37 -17.19
N SER A 58 2.71 5.42 -16.42
CA SER A 58 4.16 5.18 -16.35
C SER A 58 4.47 3.78 -15.85
N ARG A 59 5.64 3.26 -16.24
CA ARG A 59 6.20 2.03 -15.70
C ARG A 59 7.39 2.39 -14.82
N TYR A 60 7.48 1.70 -13.69
CA TYR A 60 8.57 1.84 -12.74
C TYR A 60 9.20 0.49 -12.49
N ASN A 61 10.53 0.46 -12.44
CA ASN A 61 11.30 -0.66 -11.95
C ASN A 61 11.65 -0.36 -10.49
N VAL A 62 11.28 -1.24 -9.58
CA VAL A 62 11.49 -1.08 -8.14
C VAL A 62 12.26 -2.29 -7.63
N THR A 63 13.49 -2.10 -7.20
CA THR A 63 14.33 -3.17 -6.64
C THR A 63 14.59 -2.87 -5.16
N PRO A 64 14.29 -3.78 -4.23
CA PRO A 64 14.69 -3.64 -2.83
C PRO A 64 16.21 -3.52 -2.70
N VAL A 65 16.68 -2.64 -1.84
CA VAL A 65 18.13 -2.57 -1.49
C VAL A 65 18.48 -3.71 -0.53
N GLN A 66 17.58 -4.00 0.41
CA GLN A 66 17.74 -5.06 1.40
C GLN A 66 16.39 -5.71 1.71
N ALA A 67 16.39 -7.03 1.95
CA ALA A 67 15.22 -7.74 2.46
C ALA A 67 14.82 -7.21 3.84
N GLY A 68 13.52 -7.16 4.11
CA GLY A 68 12.96 -6.68 5.39
C GLY A 68 12.88 -5.16 5.54
N ASP A 69 13.46 -4.39 4.62
CA ASP A 69 13.40 -2.93 4.62
C ASP A 69 12.49 -2.39 3.51
N SER A 70 12.17 -1.10 3.57
CA SER A 70 11.40 -0.34 2.58
C SER A 70 12.27 0.55 1.70
N LEU A 71 13.60 0.42 1.79
CA LEU A 71 14.54 1.11 0.92
C LEU A 71 14.62 0.40 -0.44
N VAL A 72 14.36 1.14 -1.51
CA VAL A 72 14.30 0.61 -2.87
C VAL A 72 15.05 1.51 -3.84
N ILE A 73 15.65 0.92 -4.87
CA ILE A 73 16.09 1.65 -6.05
C ILE A 73 14.91 1.67 -7.03
N ILE A 74 14.44 2.87 -7.35
CA ILE A 74 13.40 3.09 -8.35
C ILE A 74 13.99 3.71 -9.62
N SER A 75 13.53 3.25 -10.78
CA SER A 75 13.76 3.91 -12.06
C SER A 75 12.52 3.86 -12.94
N GLY A 76 12.38 4.82 -13.84
CA GLY A 76 11.28 4.93 -14.78
C GLY A 76 10.28 6.05 -14.48
N GLY A 77 9.34 6.20 -15.40
CA GLY A 77 8.40 7.32 -15.40
C GLY A 77 9.09 8.68 -15.59
N ARG A 78 8.34 9.76 -15.34
CA ARG A 78 8.87 11.14 -15.39
C ARG A 78 9.61 11.55 -14.12
N PHE A 79 9.29 10.92 -12.99
CA PHE A 79 9.80 11.30 -11.68
C PHE A 79 11.18 10.73 -11.37
N PHE A 80 11.54 9.59 -11.99
CA PHE A 80 12.79 8.89 -11.72
C PHE A 80 13.48 8.47 -13.04
N PRO A 81 13.95 9.43 -13.86
CA PRO A 81 14.60 9.12 -15.13
C PRO A 81 15.87 8.29 -14.93
N GLU A 82 16.59 8.53 -13.83
CA GLU A 82 17.76 7.76 -13.41
C GLU A 82 17.43 6.86 -12.21
N PRO A 83 18.11 5.70 -12.06
CA PRO A 83 17.98 4.86 -10.88
C PRO A 83 18.29 5.66 -9.60
N THR A 84 17.28 5.80 -8.75
CA THR A 84 17.35 6.63 -7.55
C THR A 84 16.97 5.79 -6.34
N GLU A 85 17.78 5.85 -5.29
CA GLU A 85 17.44 5.26 -4.01
C GLU A 85 16.37 6.10 -3.30
N VAL A 86 15.27 5.45 -2.94
CA VAL A 86 14.12 6.08 -2.30
C VAL A 86 13.53 5.15 -1.25
N ARG A 87 12.74 5.71 -0.34
CA ARG A 87 12.00 4.91 0.63
C ARG A 87 10.56 4.74 0.17
N LEU A 88 10.15 3.49 -0.04
CA LEU A 88 8.77 3.16 -0.35
C LEU A 88 7.94 3.18 0.94
N ALA A 89 7.14 4.21 1.16
CA ALA A 89 6.30 4.27 2.34
C ALA A 89 5.21 3.18 2.29
N GLY A 90 4.58 2.98 1.13
CA GLY A 90 3.58 1.93 0.93
C GLY A 90 2.56 2.26 -0.16
N SER A 91 1.34 1.72 -0.03
CA SER A 91 0.24 1.99 -0.95
C SER A 91 -1.02 2.51 -0.25
N THR A 92 -1.73 3.44 -0.90
CA THR A 92 -2.96 4.08 -0.42
C THR A 92 -4.04 4.11 -1.50
N PHE A 93 -5.31 4.13 -1.12
CA PHE A 93 -6.43 4.38 -2.05
C PHE A 93 -6.67 5.88 -2.34
N GLY A 94 -5.81 6.77 -1.84
CA GLY A 94 -5.97 8.22 -1.95
C GLY A 94 -6.73 8.84 -0.77
N GLY A 95 -6.66 8.19 0.40
CA GLY A 95 -7.15 8.71 1.67
C GLY A 95 -6.02 8.81 2.70
N SER A 96 -6.37 8.93 3.98
CA SER A 96 -5.40 9.00 5.10
C SER A 96 -4.79 7.65 5.50
N LEU A 97 -5.18 6.56 4.85
CA LEU A 97 -4.75 5.21 5.18
C LEU A 97 -3.71 4.73 4.18
N LEU A 98 -2.57 4.28 4.71
CA LEU A 98 -1.42 3.78 3.98
C LEU A 98 -1.12 2.36 4.47
N ARG A 99 -0.98 1.40 3.55
CA ARG A 99 -0.48 0.06 3.86
C ARG A 99 1.03 0.07 3.71
N GLN A 100 1.72 0.16 4.84
CA GLN A 100 3.17 0.34 4.87
C GLN A 100 3.89 -0.85 4.22
N GLY A 101 4.89 -0.56 3.37
CA GLY A 101 5.68 -1.58 2.65
C GLY A 101 4.92 -2.36 1.58
N TRP A 102 3.61 -2.19 1.45
CA TRP A 102 2.80 -2.96 0.51
C TRP A 102 2.61 -2.23 -0.81
N ILE A 103 2.68 -2.98 -1.93
CA ILE A 103 2.35 -2.51 -3.28
C ILE A 103 1.10 -3.25 -3.74
N GLY A 104 -0.04 -2.55 -3.80
CA GLY A 104 -1.32 -3.10 -4.22
C GLY A 104 -1.78 -2.61 -5.60
N ILE A 105 -2.32 -3.50 -6.43
CA ILE A 105 -3.01 -3.15 -7.67
C ILE A 105 -4.29 -2.36 -7.31
N GLY A 106 -4.56 -1.28 -8.04
CA GLY A 106 -5.67 -0.36 -7.78
C GLY A 106 -5.35 0.75 -6.78
N MET A 107 -4.19 0.70 -6.12
CA MET A 107 -3.74 1.69 -5.14
C MET A 107 -2.65 2.61 -5.72
N CYS A 108 -2.48 3.79 -5.14
CA CYS A 108 -1.38 4.70 -5.42
C CYS A 108 -0.19 4.39 -4.53
N LEU A 109 1.04 4.48 -5.05
CA LEU A 109 2.26 4.31 -4.26
C LEU A 109 2.71 5.65 -3.70
N GLU A 110 3.07 5.62 -2.42
CA GLU A 110 3.69 6.75 -1.75
C GLU A 110 5.18 6.46 -1.58
N ILE A 111 5.99 7.32 -2.16
CA ILE A 111 7.45 7.20 -2.22
C ILE A 111 8.04 8.45 -1.60
N HIS A 112 8.96 8.30 -0.66
CA HIS A 112 9.70 9.41 -0.08
C HIS A 112 11.07 9.48 -0.75
N SER A 113 11.24 10.47 -1.61
CA SER A 113 12.53 10.79 -2.24
C SER A 113 13.21 11.95 -1.51
N ALA A 114 14.45 12.25 -1.88
CA ALA A 114 15.17 13.42 -1.37
C ALA A 114 14.49 14.76 -1.70
N THR A 115 13.68 14.82 -2.77
CA THR A 115 12.95 16.02 -3.18
C THR A 115 11.58 16.17 -2.53
N GLY A 116 11.12 15.15 -1.80
CA GLY A 116 9.85 15.13 -1.08
C GLY A 116 9.01 13.88 -1.35
N PRO A 117 7.78 13.82 -0.81
CA PRO A 117 6.88 12.71 -1.07
C PRO A 117 6.34 12.77 -2.51
N VAL A 118 6.42 11.65 -3.22
CA VAL A 118 5.87 11.43 -4.55
C VAL A 118 4.72 10.43 -4.45
N LEU A 119 3.52 10.85 -4.88
CA LEU A 119 2.36 9.97 -4.99
C LEU A 119 2.18 9.55 -6.45
N THR A 120 2.26 8.26 -6.73
CA THR A 120 2.05 7.74 -8.07
C THR A 120 0.56 7.70 -8.43
N SER A 121 0.26 7.62 -9.72
CA SER A 121 -1.08 7.18 -10.15
C SER A 121 -1.34 5.72 -9.73
N ARG A 122 -2.60 5.28 -9.80
CA ARG A 122 -2.99 3.91 -9.44
C ARG A 122 -2.17 2.88 -10.21
N VAL A 123 -1.65 1.91 -9.47
CA VAL A 123 -1.00 0.70 -9.98
C VAL A 123 -2.03 -0.13 -10.74
N ARG A 124 -1.65 -0.62 -11.91
CA ARG A 124 -2.45 -1.45 -12.82
C ARG A 124 -1.90 -2.86 -12.93
N SER A 125 -0.59 -3.02 -12.83
CA SER A 125 0.08 -4.31 -12.90
C SER A 125 1.33 -4.32 -12.04
N ILE A 126 1.66 -5.49 -11.51
CA ILE A 126 2.88 -5.75 -10.76
C ILE A 126 3.44 -7.07 -11.27
N THR A 127 4.69 -7.06 -11.71
CA THR A 127 5.40 -8.27 -12.14
C THR A 127 6.74 -8.36 -11.41
N ALA A 128 6.96 -9.42 -10.66
CA ALA A 128 8.26 -9.70 -10.06
C ALA A 128 9.16 -10.42 -11.08
N VAL A 129 10.32 -9.86 -11.34
CA VAL A 129 11.34 -10.46 -12.21
C VAL A 129 12.62 -10.70 -11.39
N PRO A 130 13.21 -11.91 -11.44
CA PRO A 130 14.50 -12.14 -10.81
C PRO A 130 15.60 -11.37 -11.55
N VAL A 131 16.52 -10.75 -10.80
CA VAL A 131 17.77 -10.22 -11.38
C VAL A 131 18.79 -11.36 -11.41
N ASN A 132 19.38 -11.57 -12.59
CA ASN A 132 20.30 -12.66 -12.88
C ASN A 132 21.75 -12.30 -12.54
#